data_AF-A0A2V9Q2G4-F1
#
_entry.id   AF-A0A2V9Q2G4-F1
#
_cell.length_a   1.000
_cell.length_b   1.000
_cell.length_c   1.000
_cell.angle_alpha   90.00
_cell.angle_beta   90.00
_cell.angle_gamma   90.00
#
_symmetry.space_group_name_H-M   'P 1'
#
loop_
_entity.id
_entity.type
_entity.pdbx_description
1 polymer ?
#
loop_
_entity_poly.entity_id
_entity_poly.type
_entity_poly.pdbx_seq_one_letter_code
_entity_poly.pdbx_strand_id
1 'polypeptide(L)'
;MRYQHFKGEPNVCRSTPGPRVTALVSLAATLILALSRLAEATTINANSVSLSDVAAAIASATDGDIVIIPGGMSTWTRTLSVKKAIELRGAGVGSTIIRDAVQGNDLISWTLAAGYLSRLTGIEFQDGGRTSTKPGLFYVSGSNTNGSQFRMDHCKLNNLNGYPIFDTVVGVLDHNSFVVERQQDTMFIYGARWNNQNYGDGSWAALSGYGSSQFLFIEDNDFVNNTAYLHPMTDAYNGARFVLRHNTAGGFFVATHGTESTGRGRGTRAVEVYQNTFDGHNLNALAGGTRSGGFIVHDNTLRNYWTGAYFHLNNYRSYYPFAPWGGADGTNVWDVNEPNAFFTGTAASNSSGTTVTVSGSPNWTTNQWVGYALRRTSNICGSNSLSFGEIRGNTSNTITYTDSFNGNPPTMAFCTGDTLEIRKVDHAIDQPGRALGSLITGDTPIRPPGWNDQVTEPCYSWNNFQGAAHVNLTAHPSIRLGIHYFNDTPMPGYTPYVYPHPLVTGGALLLLPSPAATRTSQRKHWGKKQEKTKELERKPGKKAKQNPANEMAESQEKLGN
;
A
#
# COMPACT_ATOMS: atom_id res chain seq x y z
N MET A 1 56.10 70.61 29.50
CA MET A 1 56.42 70.56 30.94
C MET A 1 55.91 69.22 31.46
N ARG A 2 56.78 68.24 31.78
CA ARG A 2 57.29 67.92 33.14
C ARG A 2 56.13 67.74 34.14
N TYR A 3 55.91 66.66 34.91
CA TYR A 3 56.77 65.60 35.46
C TYR A 3 55.93 64.43 36.00
N GLN A 4 56.58 63.28 36.25
CA GLN A 4 56.09 62.11 37.00
C GLN A 4 55.91 62.40 38.51
N HIS A 5 55.02 61.68 39.22
CA HIS A 5 55.38 60.75 40.31
C HIS A 5 54.18 60.06 41.00
N PHE A 6 54.53 59.00 41.73
CA PHE A 6 53.77 57.82 42.13
C PHE A 6 53.32 57.84 43.62
N LYS A 7 52.34 56.97 43.91
CA LYS A 7 52.01 56.24 45.17
C LYS A 7 51.12 56.86 46.24
N GLY A 8 50.06 56.12 46.55
CA GLY A 8 49.31 56.11 47.82
C GLY A 8 48.09 55.18 47.75
N GLU A 9 48.24 53.89 48.06
CA GLU A 9 47.12 52.98 48.41
C GLU A 9 46.74 53.19 49.90
N PRO A 10 45.49 52.89 50.31
CA PRO A 10 45.24 51.55 50.88
C PRO A 10 43.85 50.92 50.54
N ASN A 11 43.89 49.61 50.26
CA ASN A 11 42.94 48.52 50.58
C ASN A 11 41.46 48.82 50.91
N VAL A 12 40.52 48.33 50.07
CA VAL A 12 39.30 47.62 50.52
C VAL A 12 38.88 46.56 49.46
N CYS A 13 38.65 45.33 49.94
CA CYS A 13 38.12 44.11 49.32
C CYS A 13 37.49 44.16 47.91
N ARG A 14 38.05 43.35 46.99
CA ARG A 14 37.30 42.74 45.87
C ARG A 14 36.66 41.44 46.34
N SER A 15 35.33 41.36 46.31
CA SER A 15 34.60 40.09 46.27
C SER A 15 33.88 39.97 44.92
N THR A 16 34.46 39.21 44.00
CA THR A 16 33.76 38.65 42.84
C THR A 16 32.78 37.57 43.30
N PRO A 17 31.49 37.59 42.95
CA PRO A 17 30.63 36.42 43.08
C PRO A 17 31.02 35.42 41.99
N GLY A 18 31.42 34.21 42.40
CA GLY A 18 31.91 33.16 41.52
C GLY A 18 30.84 32.54 40.58
N PRO A 19 31.26 31.94 39.46
CA PRO A 19 30.39 31.30 38.47
C PRO A 19 29.96 29.89 38.91
N ARG A 20 29.44 29.75 40.14
CA ARG A 20 29.07 28.44 40.69
C ARG A 20 27.56 28.21 40.78
N VAL A 21 26.73 29.25 40.76
CA VAL A 21 25.28 29.07 40.97
C VAL A 21 24.52 28.83 39.65
N THR A 22 24.93 29.46 38.54
CA THR A 22 24.23 29.32 37.24
C THR A 22 24.49 27.97 36.57
N ALA A 23 25.68 27.39 36.73
CA ALA A 23 26.01 26.07 36.22
C ALA A 23 25.30 24.93 36.99
N LEU A 24 25.07 25.12 38.30
CA LEU A 24 24.36 24.14 39.14
C LEU A 24 22.85 24.13 38.87
N VAL A 25 22.24 25.28 38.55
CA VAL A 25 20.80 25.35 38.20
C VAL A 25 20.53 24.81 36.79
N SER A 26 21.43 25.03 35.82
CA SER A 26 21.31 24.41 34.49
C SER A 26 21.59 22.91 34.50
N LEU A 27 22.51 22.42 35.34
CA LEU A 27 22.77 20.98 35.51
C LEU A 27 21.63 20.28 36.27
N ALA A 28 21.04 20.93 37.28
CA ALA A 28 19.86 20.40 37.97
C ALA A 28 18.60 20.40 37.09
N ALA A 29 18.39 21.43 36.25
CA ALA A 29 17.27 21.45 35.31
C ALA A 29 17.40 20.38 34.22
N THR A 30 18.61 20.11 33.72
CA THR A 30 18.88 19.02 32.75
C THR A 30 18.83 17.63 33.40
N LEU A 31 19.25 17.50 34.67
CA LEU A 31 19.14 16.24 35.42
C LEU A 31 17.69 15.93 35.84
N ILE A 32 16.88 16.94 36.19
CA ILE A 32 15.44 16.78 36.49
C ILE A 32 14.64 16.51 35.21
N LEU A 33 15.00 17.11 34.07
CA LEU A 33 14.42 16.77 32.76
C LEU A 33 14.85 15.37 32.27
N ALA A 34 16.06 14.90 32.62
CA ALA A 34 16.53 13.55 32.29
C ALA A 34 15.96 12.47 33.24
N LEU A 35 15.72 12.78 34.52
CA LEU A 35 15.13 11.86 35.49
C LEU A 35 13.60 11.73 35.37
N SER A 36 12.93 12.70 34.74
CA SER A 36 11.48 12.63 34.47
C SER A 36 11.08 11.64 33.36
N ARG A 37 12.02 10.87 32.79
CA ARG A 37 11.76 9.89 31.71
C ARG A 37 12.26 8.47 31.98
N LEU A 38 12.64 8.16 33.22
CA LEU A 38 12.78 6.80 33.70
C LEU A 38 11.57 6.47 34.59
N ALA A 39 10.35 6.66 34.06
CA ALA A 39 9.21 5.96 34.62
C ALA A 39 9.39 4.50 34.19
N GLU A 40 9.70 3.62 35.14
CA GLU A 40 9.55 2.18 34.88
C GLU A 40 8.11 1.93 34.44
N ALA A 41 7.93 1.13 33.39
CA ALA A 41 6.61 0.75 32.92
C ALA A 41 5.82 0.13 34.09
N THR A 42 4.72 0.77 34.50
CA THR A 42 3.91 0.23 35.58
C THR A 42 3.23 -1.02 35.07
N THR A 43 3.34 -2.11 35.83
CA THR A 43 2.62 -3.35 35.53
C THR A 43 1.26 -3.33 36.22
N ILE A 44 0.20 -3.43 35.44
CA ILE A 44 -1.18 -3.41 35.89
C ILE A 44 -1.81 -4.76 35.55
N ASN A 45 -2.25 -5.48 36.57
CA ASN A 45 -2.91 -6.77 36.38
C ASN A 45 -4.42 -6.56 36.22
N ALA A 46 -5.00 -7.06 35.13
CA ALA A 46 -6.44 -7.23 35.06
C ALA A 46 -6.88 -8.31 36.05
N ASN A 47 -8.04 -8.14 36.70
CA ASN A 47 -8.54 -9.11 37.67
C ASN A 47 -8.89 -10.46 37.05
N SER A 48 -9.27 -10.47 35.76
CA SER A 48 -9.56 -11.68 35.00
C SER A 48 -9.42 -11.42 33.49
N VAL A 49 -9.67 -12.45 32.67
CA VAL A 49 -9.73 -12.36 31.19
C VAL A 49 -11.02 -11.69 30.70
N SER A 50 -11.95 -11.35 31.59
CA SER A 50 -13.19 -10.68 31.20
C SER A 50 -12.90 -9.33 30.52
N LEU A 51 -13.69 -9.00 29.49
CA LEU A 51 -13.55 -7.72 28.79
C LEU A 51 -13.58 -6.53 29.75
N SER A 52 -14.46 -6.56 30.77
CA SER A 52 -14.61 -5.49 31.75
C SER A 52 -13.36 -5.30 32.61
N ASP A 53 -12.72 -6.39 33.05
CA ASP A 53 -11.52 -6.30 33.89
C ASP A 53 -10.31 -5.82 33.07
N VAL A 54 -10.18 -6.31 31.83
CA VAL A 54 -9.13 -5.86 30.90
C VAL A 54 -9.33 -4.38 30.56
N ALA A 55 -10.56 -3.95 30.26
CA ALA A 55 -10.85 -2.55 29.98
C ALA A 55 -10.60 -1.64 31.20
N ALA A 56 -10.91 -2.11 32.42
CA ALA A 56 -10.62 -1.37 33.65
C ALA A 56 -9.12 -1.20 33.89
N ALA A 57 -8.33 -2.26 33.68
CA ALA A 57 -6.86 -2.19 33.78
C ALA A 57 -6.26 -1.25 32.74
N ILE A 58 -6.74 -1.29 31.50
CA ILE A 58 -6.35 -0.34 30.45
C ILE A 58 -6.76 1.10 30.83
N ALA A 59 -7.93 1.30 31.46
CA ALA A 59 -8.36 2.62 31.89
C ALA A 59 -7.44 3.23 32.96
N SER A 60 -6.87 2.43 33.85
CA SER A 60 -5.90 2.87 34.86
C SER A 60 -4.46 3.03 34.34
N ALA A 61 -4.14 2.45 33.19
CA ALA A 61 -2.80 2.53 32.58
C ALA A 61 -2.48 3.93 32.02
N THR A 62 -1.21 4.17 31.74
CA THR A 62 -0.68 5.30 30.98
C THR A 62 0.18 4.81 29.83
N ASP A 63 0.53 5.69 28.89
CA ASP A 63 1.42 5.32 27.79
C ASP A 63 2.78 4.85 28.36
N GLY A 64 3.23 3.68 27.91
CA GLY A 64 4.43 2.99 28.39
C GLY A 64 4.14 1.83 29.35
N ASP A 65 2.94 1.72 29.91
CA ASP A 65 2.61 0.68 30.89
C ASP A 65 2.38 -0.70 30.27
N ILE A 66 2.46 -1.72 31.13
CA ILE A 66 2.15 -3.12 30.79
C ILE A 66 0.83 -3.49 31.45
N VAL A 67 -0.15 -3.90 30.65
CA VAL A 67 -1.40 -4.50 31.13
C VAL A 67 -1.31 -6.02 30.98
N ILE A 68 -1.25 -6.72 32.11
CA ILE A 68 -1.23 -8.18 32.16
C ILE A 68 -2.66 -8.71 32.24
N ILE A 69 -3.03 -9.56 31.28
CA ILE A 69 -4.23 -10.37 31.31
C ILE A 69 -3.86 -11.73 31.92
N PRO A 70 -4.46 -12.15 33.04
CA PRO A 70 -4.13 -13.42 33.67
C PRO A 70 -4.53 -14.62 32.79
N GLY A 71 -4.11 -15.81 33.19
CA GLY A 71 -4.61 -17.05 32.58
C GLY A 71 -6.12 -17.21 32.81
N GLY A 72 -6.81 -17.76 31.81
CA GLY A 72 -8.25 -17.97 31.83
C GLY A 72 -8.86 -17.89 30.43
N MET A 73 -10.16 -18.16 30.36
CA MET A 73 -10.92 -18.08 29.12
C MET A 73 -12.14 -17.17 29.32
N SER A 74 -12.37 -16.25 28.39
CA SER A 74 -13.57 -15.41 28.40
C SER A 74 -14.12 -15.23 27.00
N THR A 75 -15.46 -15.18 26.87
CA THR A 75 -16.11 -14.79 25.62
C THR A 75 -16.41 -13.30 25.65
N TRP A 76 -15.94 -12.57 24.65
CA TRP A 76 -16.18 -11.14 24.51
C TRP A 76 -17.28 -10.89 23.49
N THR A 77 -18.30 -10.16 23.91
CA THR A 77 -19.47 -9.80 23.07
C THR A 77 -19.48 -8.33 22.66
N ARG A 78 -18.47 -7.56 23.11
CA ARG A 78 -18.30 -6.13 22.81
C ARG A 78 -16.83 -5.84 22.48
N THR A 79 -16.61 -4.76 21.75
CA THR A 79 -15.29 -4.27 21.36
C THR A 79 -14.46 -3.81 22.56
N LEU A 80 -13.19 -4.21 22.61
CA LEU A 80 -12.17 -3.55 23.41
C LEU A 80 -11.60 -2.36 22.63
N SER A 81 -11.79 -1.14 23.13
CA SER A 81 -11.22 0.07 22.55
C SER A 81 -9.93 0.48 23.24
N VAL A 82 -8.84 0.61 22.50
CA VAL A 82 -7.51 0.97 23.02
C VAL A 82 -6.98 2.19 22.28
N LYS A 83 -6.57 3.21 23.05
CA LYS A 83 -5.94 4.45 22.53
C LYS A 83 -4.60 4.77 23.17
N LYS A 84 -4.18 3.96 24.14
CA LYS A 84 -2.93 4.10 24.87
C LYS A 84 -1.85 3.27 24.20
N ALA A 85 -0.61 3.73 24.28
CA ALA A 85 0.56 2.94 23.91
C ALA A 85 0.98 2.07 25.08
N ILE A 86 0.42 0.87 25.14
CA ILE A 86 0.68 -0.10 26.21
C ILE A 86 1.17 -1.42 25.61
N GLU A 87 1.81 -2.23 26.44
CA GLU A 87 1.92 -3.66 26.19
C GLU A 87 0.70 -4.38 26.78
N LEU A 88 -0.14 -4.96 25.93
CA LEU A 88 -1.23 -5.84 26.34
C LEU A 88 -0.74 -7.29 26.26
N ARG A 89 -0.44 -7.88 27.43
CA ARG A 89 0.24 -9.17 27.56
C ARG A 89 -0.67 -10.21 28.19
N GLY A 90 -0.99 -11.27 27.47
CA GLY A 90 -1.57 -12.49 28.05
C GLY A 90 -0.53 -13.39 28.71
N ALA A 91 -0.99 -14.37 29.48
CA ALA A 91 -0.16 -15.38 30.13
C ALA A 91 0.44 -16.41 29.16
N GLY A 92 0.14 -16.32 27.87
CA GLY A 92 0.60 -17.23 26.81
C GLY A 92 -0.55 -17.82 26.00
N VAL A 93 -0.26 -18.23 24.76
CA VAL A 93 -1.19 -19.01 23.91
C VAL A 93 -1.62 -20.27 24.67
N GLY A 94 -2.90 -20.61 24.58
CA GLY A 94 -3.52 -21.69 25.36
C GLY A 94 -3.75 -21.38 26.86
N SER A 95 -3.15 -20.32 27.40
CA SER A 95 -3.32 -19.91 28.80
C SER A 95 -4.27 -18.73 28.96
N THR A 96 -4.10 -17.67 28.17
CA THR A 96 -5.07 -16.56 28.06
C THR A 96 -5.82 -16.70 26.74
N ILE A 97 -7.11 -17.06 26.83
CA ILE A 97 -7.96 -17.33 25.67
C ILE A 97 -9.11 -16.32 25.62
N ILE A 98 -9.18 -15.57 24.52
CA ILE A 98 -10.30 -14.67 24.23
C ILE A 98 -11.13 -15.29 23.11
N ARG A 99 -12.39 -15.60 23.40
CA ARG A 99 -13.35 -16.08 22.40
C ARG A 99 -14.16 -14.92 21.86
N ASP A 100 -14.19 -14.77 20.55
CA ASP A 100 -14.85 -13.67 19.87
C ASP A 100 -16.32 -13.96 19.56
N ALA A 101 -17.23 -13.25 20.22
CA ALA A 101 -18.66 -13.25 19.94
C ALA A 101 -19.20 -11.86 19.60
N VAL A 102 -18.33 -10.92 19.20
CA VAL A 102 -18.74 -9.55 18.87
C VAL A 102 -19.51 -9.55 17.56
N GLN A 103 -20.74 -9.02 17.59
CA GLN A 103 -21.59 -8.93 16.40
C GLN A 103 -21.47 -7.55 15.77
N GLY A 104 -21.08 -7.50 14.50
CA GLY A 104 -21.12 -6.28 13.71
C GLY A 104 -20.11 -5.19 14.13
N ASN A 105 -19.08 -5.52 14.91
CA ASN A 105 -18.03 -4.59 15.38
C ASN A 105 -16.68 -5.28 15.59
N ASP A 106 -15.58 -4.53 15.71
CA ASP A 106 -14.26 -5.10 15.97
C ASP A 106 -14.20 -5.81 17.34
N LEU A 107 -13.43 -6.91 17.45
CA LEU A 107 -13.06 -7.50 18.75
C LEU A 107 -12.13 -6.55 19.52
N ILE A 108 -11.11 -6.02 18.82
CA ILE A 108 -10.20 -5.00 19.35
C ILE A 108 -10.09 -3.87 18.32
N SER A 109 -10.35 -2.65 18.76
CA SER A 109 -10.11 -1.43 17.98
C SER A 109 -8.99 -0.64 18.65
N TRP A 110 -7.84 -0.52 17.99
CA TRP A 110 -6.64 0.12 18.54
C TRP A 110 -6.20 1.30 17.67
N THR A 111 -6.28 2.51 18.21
CA THR A 111 -5.63 3.69 17.62
C THR A 111 -4.27 3.86 18.26
N LEU A 112 -3.20 3.75 17.46
CA LEU A 112 -1.83 3.84 17.97
C LEU A 112 -1.49 5.29 18.36
N ALA A 113 -0.90 5.46 19.53
CA ALA A 113 -0.46 6.77 20.02
C ALA A 113 0.82 7.21 19.30
N ALA A 114 0.92 8.52 19.01
CA ALA A 114 2.07 9.09 18.33
C ALA A 114 3.36 8.95 19.15
N GLY A 115 4.45 8.56 18.51
CA GLY A 115 5.80 8.51 19.09
C GLY A 115 6.05 7.33 20.03
N TYR A 116 5.11 6.38 20.17
CA TYR A 116 5.23 5.25 21.08
C TYR A 116 5.08 3.91 20.36
N LEU A 117 5.61 2.86 20.99
CA LEU A 117 5.37 1.48 20.65
C LEU A 117 4.16 0.95 21.44
N SER A 118 3.18 0.40 20.74
CA SER A 118 2.16 -0.48 21.32
C SER A 118 2.51 -1.95 21.04
N ARG A 119 2.20 -2.85 21.98
CA ARG A 119 2.47 -4.28 21.81
C ARG A 119 1.28 -5.15 22.21
N LEU A 120 0.94 -6.15 21.40
CA LEU A 120 -0.05 -7.19 21.70
C LEU A 120 0.67 -8.54 21.73
N THR A 121 0.65 -9.25 22.86
CA THR A 121 1.41 -10.50 22.97
C THR A 121 0.78 -11.57 23.85
N GLY A 122 1.06 -12.84 23.53
CA GLY A 122 0.81 -13.97 24.44
C GLY A 122 -0.66 -14.31 24.63
N ILE A 123 -1.50 -14.11 23.62
CA ILE A 123 -2.94 -14.34 23.68
C ILE A 123 -3.37 -15.29 22.55
N GLU A 124 -4.23 -16.25 22.88
CA GLU A 124 -4.97 -17.03 21.88
C GLU A 124 -6.36 -16.44 21.67
N PHE A 125 -6.71 -16.21 20.41
CA PHE A 125 -8.02 -15.77 19.97
C PHE A 125 -8.73 -16.93 19.28
N GLN A 126 -9.97 -17.21 19.70
CA GLN A 126 -10.80 -18.30 19.17
C GLN A 126 -12.17 -17.78 18.75
N ASP A 127 -12.86 -18.50 17.86
CA ASP A 127 -14.25 -18.20 17.53
C ASP A 127 -15.15 -18.45 18.76
N GLY A 128 -15.90 -17.43 19.17
CA GLY A 128 -16.88 -17.47 20.26
C GLY A 128 -18.32 -17.44 19.78
N GLY A 129 -18.57 -17.56 18.47
CA GLY A 129 -19.91 -17.50 17.86
C GLY A 129 -20.19 -16.19 17.14
N ARG A 130 -19.16 -15.51 16.62
CA ARG A 130 -19.35 -14.37 15.72
C ARG A 130 -20.04 -14.82 14.44
N THR A 131 -21.05 -14.08 13.99
CA THR A 131 -21.76 -14.37 12.73
C THR A 131 -21.52 -13.31 11.65
N SER A 132 -21.25 -12.07 12.05
CA SER A 132 -20.91 -10.97 11.13
C SER A 132 -19.40 -10.80 11.02
N THR A 133 -18.85 -10.94 9.82
CA THR A 133 -17.43 -10.71 9.51
C THR A 133 -17.07 -9.23 9.32
N LYS A 134 -18.06 -8.32 9.38
CA LYS A 134 -17.87 -6.88 9.16
C LYS A 134 -18.29 -6.06 10.40
N PRO A 135 -17.55 -4.99 10.77
CA PRO A 135 -16.16 -4.70 10.37
C PRO A 135 -15.19 -5.77 10.91
N GLY A 136 -13.90 -5.63 10.60
CA GLY A 136 -12.87 -6.66 10.84
C GLY A 136 -12.75 -7.13 12.29
N LEU A 137 -11.96 -8.18 12.52
CA LEU A 137 -11.69 -8.73 13.85
C LEU A 137 -10.89 -7.74 14.71
N PHE A 138 -9.75 -7.31 14.19
CA PHE A 138 -8.95 -6.24 14.77
C PHE A 138 -8.97 -5.06 13.82
N TYR A 139 -9.04 -3.85 14.35
CA TYR A 139 -8.77 -2.65 13.58
C TYR A 139 -7.67 -1.86 14.26
N VAL A 140 -6.44 -2.05 13.79
CA VAL A 140 -5.26 -1.31 14.28
C VAL A 140 -4.98 -0.18 13.30
N SER A 141 -5.05 1.06 13.77
CA SER A 141 -4.82 2.25 12.96
C SER A 141 -3.60 3.02 13.45
N GLY A 142 -2.67 3.28 12.54
CA GLY A 142 -1.41 3.97 12.80
C GLY A 142 -1.20 5.20 11.92
N SER A 143 0.02 5.73 11.98
CA SER A 143 0.52 6.73 11.05
C SER A 143 2.00 6.50 10.79
N ASN A 144 2.41 6.67 9.52
CA ASN A 144 3.81 6.56 9.12
C ASN A 144 4.63 7.83 9.45
N THR A 145 3.99 8.91 9.93
CA THR A 145 4.64 10.23 10.11
C THR A 145 4.76 10.70 11.55
N ASN A 146 4.00 10.11 12.48
CA ASN A 146 3.98 10.55 13.88
C ASN A 146 4.83 9.68 14.82
N GLY A 147 5.54 8.68 14.27
CA GLY A 147 6.37 7.75 15.05
C GLY A 147 5.61 6.67 15.83
N SER A 148 4.30 6.52 15.61
CA SER A 148 3.55 5.39 16.18
C SER A 148 4.07 4.06 15.62
N GLN A 149 4.33 3.10 16.49
CA GLN A 149 4.77 1.75 16.12
C GLN A 149 3.90 0.68 16.77
N PHE A 150 3.83 -0.49 16.12
CA PHE A 150 3.09 -1.63 16.63
C PHE A 150 3.91 -2.92 16.55
N ARG A 151 3.81 -3.74 17.59
CA ARG A 151 4.27 -5.12 17.56
C ARG A 151 3.13 -6.06 17.96
N MET A 152 2.90 -7.10 17.17
CA MET A 152 2.04 -8.21 17.59
C MET A 152 2.85 -9.49 17.54
N ASP A 153 2.97 -10.17 18.68
CA ASP A 153 3.81 -11.35 18.75
C ASP A 153 3.36 -12.44 19.70
N HIS A 154 3.78 -13.68 19.46
CA HIS A 154 3.40 -14.84 20.28
C HIS A 154 1.88 -14.94 20.50
N CYS A 155 1.08 -14.53 19.51
CA CYS A 155 -0.36 -14.68 19.50
C CYS A 155 -0.77 -15.82 18.57
N LYS A 156 -1.94 -16.39 18.86
CA LYS A 156 -2.57 -17.37 17.98
C LYS A 156 -3.96 -16.89 17.57
N LEU A 157 -4.20 -16.75 16.27
CA LEU A 157 -5.52 -16.52 15.71
C LEU A 157 -6.04 -17.87 15.21
N ASN A 158 -6.95 -18.47 15.98
CA ASN A 158 -7.40 -19.83 15.78
C ASN A 158 -8.81 -19.86 15.18
N ASN A 159 -8.87 -20.02 13.85
CA ASN A 159 -10.09 -20.24 13.08
C ASN A 159 -11.21 -19.22 13.38
N LEU A 160 -10.85 -17.93 13.42
CA LEU A 160 -11.78 -16.84 13.72
C LEU A 160 -12.72 -16.53 12.54
N ASN A 161 -13.94 -16.05 12.83
CA ASN A 161 -14.90 -15.59 11.82
C ASN A 161 -14.75 -14.09 11.51
N GLY A 162 -13.60 -13.70 10.99
CA GLY A 162 -13.25 -12.33 10.63
C GLY A 162 -11.74 -12.16 10.55
N TYR A 163 -11.31 -11.04 9.97
CA TYR A 163 -9.91 -10.78 9.67
C TYR A 163 -9.39 -9.53 10.40
N PRO A 164 -8.16 -9.52 10.91
CA PRO A 164 -7.50 -8.30 11.36
C PRO A 164 -7.24 -7.33 10.19
N ILE A 165 -7.34 -6.04 10.49
CA ILE A 165 -7.05 -4.92 9.60
C ILE A 165 -5.93 -4.09 10.23
N PHE A 166 -4.86 -3.87 9.49
CA PHE A 166 -3.75 -2.99 9.86
C PHE A 166 -3.71 -1.81 8.89
N ASP A 167 -4.16 -0.64 9.34
CA ASP A 167 -4.25 0.57 8.50
C ASP A 167 -3.16 1.57 8.85
N THR A 168 -2.23 1.76 7.91
CA THR A 168 -1.10 2.70 8.00
C THR A 168 -0.24 2.41 9.23
N VAL A 169 -0.13 1.13 9.57
CA VAL A 169 0.70 0.64 10.68
C VAL A 169 2.14 0.48 10.19
N VAL A 170 3.08 1.04 10.95
CA VAL A 170 4.52 0.76 10.81
C VAL A 170 4.93 -0.09 12.00
N GLY A 171 5.57 -1.22 11.77
CA GLY A 171 5.82 -2.17 12.84
C GLY A 171 6.04 -3.58 12.36
N VAL A 172 5.84 -4.56 13.26
CA VAL A 172 6.07 -5.98 12.96
C VAL A 172 4.99 -6.87 13.57
N LEU A 173 4.55 -7.85 12.79
CA LEU A 173 3.80 -9.01 13.28
C LEU A 173 4.77 -10.20 13.27
N ASP A 174 5.20 -10.69 14.43
CA ASP A 174 6.23 -11.73 14.53
C ASP A 174 5.88 -12.91 15.45
N HIS A 175 6.36 -14.12 15.16
CA HIS A 175 6.15 -15.30 16.02
C HIS A 175 4.67 -15.60 16.32
N ASN A 176 3.76 -15.28 15.41
CA ASN A 176 2.35 -15.60 15.54
C ASN A 176 1.97 -16.87 14.79
N SER A 177 0.87 -17.48 15.20
CA SER A 177 0.24 -18.59 14.48
C SER A 177 -1.14 -18.18 13.97
N PHE A 178 -1.35 -18.29 12.66
CA PHE A 178 -2.61 -18.03 11.98
C PHE A 178 -3.17 -19.35 11.46
N VAL A 179 -4.27 -19.81 12.05
CA VAL A 179 -4.92 -21.07 11.66
C VAL A 179 -6.26 -20.76 11.02
N VAL A 180 -6.45 -21.23 9.78
CA VAL A 180 -7.67 -21.04 8.99
C VAL A 180 -8.26 -22.41 8.65
N GLU A 181 -9.50 -22.65 9.08
CA GLU A 181 -10.26 -23.88 8.79
C GLU A 181 -11.60 -23.58 8.10
N ARG A 182 -11.76 -22.34 7.61
CA ARG A 182 -12.95 -21.84 6.90
C ARG A 182 -12.53 -20.94 5.74
N GLN A 183 -13.42 -20.72 4.78
CA GLN A 183 -13.12 -19.89 3.63
C GLN A 183 -13.02 -18.40 4.02
N GLN A 184 -11.81 -17.90 4.21
CA GLN A 184 -11.58 -16.52 4.64
C GLN A 184 -10.16 -16.02 4.32
N ASP A 185 -10.02 -14.71 4.17
CA ASP A 185 -8.72 -14.02 4.15
C ASP A 185 -8.12 -13.95 5.56
N THR A 186 -6.80 -13.98 5.63
CA THR A 186 -6.08 -14.01 6.92
C THR A 186 -5.89 -12.62 7.51
N MET A 187 -5.61 -11.59 6.70
CA MET A 187 -5.48 -10.21 7.18
C MET A 187 -5.65 -9.20 6.04
N PHE A 188 -6.09 -8.00 6.40
CA PHE A 188 -6.13 -6.85 5.52
C PHE A 188 -5.07 -5.82 5.90
N ILE A 189 -4.42 -5.23 4.90
CA ILE A 189 -3.37 -4.23 5.08
C ILE A 189 -3.73 -2.99 4.26
N TYR A 190 -3.78 -1.83 4.91
CA TYR A 190 -4.05 -0.55 4.26
C TYR A 190 -2.91 0.44 4.49
N GLY A 191 -2.76 1.38 3.55
CA GLY A 191 -1.97 2.60 3.74
C GLY A 191 -2.87 3.84 3.62
N ALA A 192 -4.12 3.73 4.09
CA ALA A 192 -5.19 4.64 3.71
C ALA A 192 -4.96 6.06 4.19
N ARG A 193 -4.10 6.24 5.21
CA ARG A 193 -3.78 7.51 5.88
C ARG A 193 -2.32 7.93 5.70
N TRP A 194 -1.60 7.33 4.76
CA TRP A 194 -0.19 7.58 4.54
C TRP A 194 0.07 9.08 4.30
N ASN A 195 1.05 9.66 5.00
CA ASN A 195 1.35 11.10 4.99
C ASN A 195 0.13 11.99 5.30
N ASN A 196 -0.79 11.52 6.15
CA ASN A 196 -2.03 12.21 6.53
C ASN A 196 -2.95 12.51 5.33
N GLN A 197 -2.86 11.71 4.27
CA GLN A 197 -3.75 11.77 3.10
C GLN A 197 -4.71 10.59 3.09
N ASN A 198 -5.86 10.72 2.45
CA ASN A 198 -6.87 9.65 2.40
C ASN A 198 -6.65 8.68 1.23
N TYR A 199 -7.34 7.53 1.27
CA TYR A 199 -7.49 6.57 0.16
C TYR A 199 -6.20 5.91 -0.35
N GLY A 200 -5.07 6.13 0.34
CA GLY A 200 -3.75 5.69 -0.10
C GLY A 200 -3.06 6.65 -1.06
N ASP A 201 -3.62 7.82 -1.36
CA ASP A 201 -3.02 8.76 -2.31
C ASP A 201 -1.68 9.31 -1.82
N GLY A 202 -1.56 9.54 -0.51
CA GLY A 202 -0.28 9.96 0.08
C GLY A 202 0.80 8.90 -0.04
N SER A 203 0.41 7.61 -0.06
CA SER A 203 1.32 6.50 -0.29
C SER A 203 1.76 6.46 -1.75
N TRP A 204 0.84 6.68 -2.68
CA TRP A 204 1.14 6.80 -4.11
C TRP A 204 2.05 7.98 -4.43
N ALA A 205 1.87 9.12 -3.77
CA ALA A 205 2.71 10.30 -3.96
C ALA A 205 4.10 10.20 -3.27
N ALA A 206 4.32 9.22 -2.39
CA ALA A 206 5.55 9.06 -1.63
C ALA A 206 6.53 8.07 -2.26
N LEU A 207 7.83 8.28 -1.97
CA LEU A 207 8.89 7.31 -2.29
C LEU A 207 8.55 5.92 -1.73
N SER A 208 8.88 4.86 -2.45
CA SER A 208 8.55 3.47 -2.07
C SER A 208 9.27 3.04 -0.81
N GLY A 209 10.54 3.44 -0.68
CA GLY A 209 11.34 3.18 0.52
C GLY A 209 11.69 1.71 0.70
N TYR A 210 11.76 0.90 -0.37
CA TYR A 210 12.14 -0.51 -0.28
C TYR A 210 13.40 -0.72 0.56
N GLY A 211 13.39 -1.74 1.42
CA GLY A 211 14.48 -2.00 2.35
C GLY A 211 14.60 -1.01 3.51
N SER A 212 13.53 -0.27 3.84
CA SER A 212 13.48 0.67 4.98
C SER A 212 12.45 0.25 6.03
N SER A 213 12.42 0.98 7.15
CA SER A 213 11.46 0.75 8.24
C SER A 213 10.04 1.21 7.93
N GLN A 214 9.75 1.79 6.76
CA GLN A 214 8.46 2.40 6.42
C GLN A 214 7.45 1.37 5.86
N PHE A 215 7.32 0.24 6.55
CA PHE A 215 6.48 -0.90 6.17
C PHE A 215 5.85 -1.55 7.41
N LEU A 216 4.76 -2.28 7.21
CA LEU A 216 4.35 -3.34 8.11
C LEU A 216 5.14 -4.60 7.76
N PHE A 217 5.95 -5.09 8.69
CA PHE A 217 6.67 -6.35 8.56
C PHE A 217 5.82 -7.50 9.09
N ILE A 218 5.81 -8.61 8.37
CA ILE A 218 5.19 -9.86 8.76
C ILE A 218 6.31 -10.89 8.68
N GLU A 219 6.85 -11.28 9.84
CA GLU A 219 8.03 -12.15 9.90
C GLU A 219 7.93 -13.28 10.92
N ASP A 220 8.63 -14.39 10.70
CA ASP A 220 8.68 -15.51 11.66
C ASP A 220 7.30 -16.04 12.10
N ASN A 221 6.27 -15.91 11.26
CA ASN A 221 4.93 -16.42 11.55
C ASN A 221 4.70 -17.78 10.89
N ASP A 222 3.79 -18.53 11.48
CA ASP A 222 3.28 -19.80 10.96
C ASP A 222 1.83 -19.62 10.48
N PHE A 223 1.59 -19.89 9.19
CA PHE A 223 0.27 -19.83 8.57
C PHE A 223 -0.17 -21.23 8.16
N VAL A 224 -1.27 -21.69 8.73
CA VAL A 224 -1.83 -23.02 8.48
C VAL A 224 -3.25 -22.91 7.90
N ASN A 225 -3.41 -23.35 6.65
CA ASN A 225 -4.71 -23.53 6.02
C ASN A 225 -5.09 -25.01 5.97
N ASN A 226 -6.16 -25.37 6.67
CA ASN A 226 -6.71 -26.73 6.72
C ASN A 226 -7.92 -26.93 5.80
N THR A 227 -8.21 -25.99 4.88
CA THR A 227 -9.31 -26.12 3.93
C THR A 227 -8.88 -26.78 2.62
N ALA A 228 -9.88 -27.13 1.79
CA ALA A 228 -9.66 -27.68 0.45
C ALA A 228 -9.37 -26.61 -0.63
N TYR A 229 -9.20 -25.34 -0.26
CA TYR A 229 -8.99 -24.24 -1.19
C TYR A 229 -7.80 -23.39 -0.77
N LEU A 230 -7.08 -22.85 -1.73
CA LEU A 230 -6.03 -21.87 -1.45
C LEU A 230 -6.65 -20.56 -0.92
N HIS A 231 -6.05 -19.98 0.12
CA HIS A 231 -6.56 -18.73 0.74
C HIS A 231 -5.59 -17.56 0.65
N PRO A 232 -6.10 -16.31 0.63
CA PRO A 232 -5.27 -15.13 0.78
C PRO A 232 -4.67 -15.06 2.19
N MET A 233 -3.33 -15.09 2.27
CA MET A 233 -2.61 -14.76 3.49
C MET A 233 -2.68 -13.26 3.78
N THR A 234 -2.81 -12.45 2.74
CA THR A 234 -2.97 -11.00 2.80
C THR A 234 -4.05 -10.59 1.81
N ASP A 235 -4.74 -9.50 2.10
CA ASP A 235 -5.47 -8.69 1.13
C ASP A 235 -5.11 -7.22 1.37
N ALA A 236 -4.67 -6.52 0.34
CA ALA A 236 -4.03 -5.22 0.49
C ALA A 236 -4.52 -4.23 -0.56
N TYR A 237 -4.86 -3.01 -0.13
CA TYR A 237 -5.21 -1.88 -1.02
C TYR A 237 -5.13 -0.56 -0.24
N ASN A 238 -5.66 0.53 -0.79
CA ASN A 238 -5.55 1.87 -0.20
C ASN A 238 -4.10 2.29 0.02
N GLY A 239 -3.22 2.07 -0.97
CA GLY A 239 -1.82 2.45 -0.86
C GLY A 239 -1.02 1.61 0.13
N ALA A 240 -1.45 0.38 0.41
CA ALA A 240 -0.79 -0.55 1.31
C ALA A 240 0.72 -0.71 1.02
N ARG A 241 1.47 -0.88 2.11
CA ARG A 241 2.93 -1.11 2.12
C ARG A 241 3.28 -2.17 3.14
N PHE A 242 3.79 -3.31 2.70
CA PHE A 242 4.15 -4.39 3.62
C PHE A 242 5.33 -5.25 3.12
N VAL A 243 5.95 -5.95 4.07
CA VAL A 243 7.02 -6.92 3.84
C VAL A 243 6.60 -8.25 4.43
N LEU A 244 6.63 -9.33 3.66
CA LEU A 244 6.53 -10.70 4.15
C LEU A 244 7.89 -11.37 4.06
N ARG A 245 8.45 -11.78 5.19
CA ARG A 245 9.73 -12.46 5.22
C ARG A 245 9.86 -13.54 6.28
N HIS A 246 10.65 -14.57 6.04
CA HIS A 246 10.91 -15.62 7.05
C HIS A 246 9.66 -16.35 7.58
N ASN A 247 8.51 -16.27 6.91
CA ASN A 247 7.31 -16.98 7.33
C ASN A 247 7.27 -18.39 6.75
N THR A 248 6.55 -19.29 7.44
CA THR A 248 6.13 -20.57 6.90
C THR A 248 4.64 -20.51 6.61
N ALA A 249 4.23 -20.80 5.37
CA ALA A 249 2.84 -20.72 4.96
C ALA A 249 2.40 -21.96 4.16
N GLY A 250 1.44 -22.70 4.70
CA GLY A 250 0.81 -23.85 4.07
C GLY A 250 -0.60 -23.54 3.57
N GLY A 251 -0.85 -23.68 2.28
CA GLY A 251 -2.15 -23.49 1.63
C GLY A 251 -2.56 -22.04 1.42
N PHE A 252 -1.59 -21.11 1.33
CA PHE A 252 -1.87 -19.69 1.10
C PHE A 252 -1.17 -19.09 -0.12
N PHE A 253 -1.63 -17.92 -0.54
CA PHE A 253 -0.93 -17.02 -1.47
C PHE A 253 -0.92 -15.58 -0.96
N VAL A 254 0.03 -14.79 -1.47
CA VAL A 254 0.09 -13.33 -1.23
C VAL A 254 -0.93 -12.65 -2.14
N ALA A 255 -1.98 -12.05 -1.58
CA ALA A 255 -2.98 -11.34 -2.36
C ALA A 255 -2.90 -9.82 -2.12
N THR A 256 -3.20 -9.10 -3.18
CA THR A 256 -3.30 -7.66 -3.19
C THR A 256 -4.44 -7.27 -4.12
N HIS A 257 -4.82 -6.01 -4.05
CA HIS A 257 -5.83 -5.36 -4.85
C HIS A 257 -5.20 -4.16 -5.58
N GLY A 258 -5.66 -3.94 -6.82
CA GLY A 258 -5.19 -2.82 -7.63
C GLY A 258 -6.12 -1.61 -7.53
N THR A 259 -5.90 -0.64 -8.42
CA THR A 259 -6.73 0.59 -8.48
C THR A 259 -8.17 0.29 -8.89
N GLU A 260 -8.47 -0.92 -9.36
CA GLU A 260 -9.83 -1.44 -9.51
C GLU A 260 -10.62 -1.66 -8.21
N SER A 261 -10.03 -1.40 -7.04
CA SER A 261 -10.71 -1.55 -5.74
C SER A 261 -11.94 -0.63 -5.64
N THR A 262 -13.09 -1.20 -5.29
CA THR A 262 -14.38 -0.49 -5.34
C THR A 262 -14.56 0.53 -4.20
N GLY A 263 -15.50 1.47 -4.38
CA GLY A 263 -15.70 2.62 -3.49
C GLY A 263 -14.94 3.83 -4.04
N ARG A 264 -13.84 4.20 -3.38
CA ARG A 264 -12.73 4.98 -3.97
C ARG A 264 -11.43 4.69 -3.21
N GLY A 265 -11.15 3.42 -2.93
CA GLY A 265 -9.82 3.00 -2.51
C GLY A 265 -8.88 2.89 -3.70
N ARG A 266 -7.57 3.14 -3.53
CA ARG A 266 -6.57 3.05 -4.59
C ARG A 266 -5.76 1.74 -4.49
N GLY A 267 -4.89 1.42 -5.43
CA GLY A 267 -4.16 0.15 -5.41
C GLY A 267 -3.13 0.01 -4.27
N THR A 268 -2.71 -1.22 -3.98
CA THR A 268 -1.48 -1.52 -3.22
C THR A 268 -0.28 -0.81 -3.84
N ARG A 269 0.61 -0.25 -3.01
CA ARG A 269 1.69 0.60 -3.49
C ARG A 269 3.05 -0.08 -3.58
N ALA A 270 3.47 -0.78 -2.52
CA ALA A 270 4.82 -1.34 -2.44
C ALA A 270 4.83 -2.62 -1.59
N VAL A 271 5.36 -3.70 -2.14
CA VAL A 271 5.40 -5.01 -1.48
C VAL A 271 6.77 -5.65 -1.64
N GLU A 272 7.28 -6.21 -0.54
CA GLU A 272 8.46 -7.08 -0.51
C GLU A 272 8.06 -8.48 0.00
N VAL A 273 8.44 -9.54 -0.71
CA VAL A 273 8.17 -10.93 -0.31
C VAL A 273 9.45 -11.73 -0.44
N TYR A 274 10.12 -12.05 0.66
CA TYR A 274 11.39 -12.76 0.58
C TYR A 274 11.70 -13.74 1.70
N GLN A 275 12.50 -14.76 1.40
CA GLN A 275 12.95 -15.74 2.40
C GLN A 275 11.80 -16.43 3.15
N ASN A 276 10.64 -16.59 2.51
CA ASN A 276 9.53 -17.37 3.04
C ASN A 276 9.59 -18.82 2.52
N THR A 277 8.94 -19.73 3.27
CA THR A 277 8.65 -21.09 2.83
C THR A 277 7.16 -21.23 2.53
N PHE A 278 6.81 -21.44 1.27
CA PHE A 278 5.45 -21.66 0.80
C PHE A 278 5.20 -23.13 0.45
N ASP A 279 4.15 -23.71 1.00
CA ASP A 279 3.62 -25.01 0.59
C ASP A 279 2.23 -24.80 -0.01
N GLY A 280 2.07 -25.06 -1.31
CA GLY A 280 0.80 -24.89 -2.02
C GLY A 280 -0.25 -25.95 -1.69
N HIS A 281 0.08 -26.95 -0.85
CA HIS A 281 -0.77 -28.09 -0.48
C HIS A 281 -1.32 -28.89 -1.68
N ASN A 282 -0.76 -28.71 -2.87
CA ASN A 282 -1.36 -29.13 -4.13
C ASN A 282 -2.82 -28.65 -4.22
N LEU A 283 -3.06 -27.35 -4.04
CA LEU A 283 -4.38 -26.71 -4.17
C LEU A 283 -4.46 -25.74 -5.35
N ASN A 284 -3.34 -25.21 -5.83
CA ASN A 284 -3.28 -24.27 -6.94
C ASN A 284 -1.83 -24.15 -7.48
N ALA A 285 -1.61 -23.27 -8.44
CA ALA A 285 -0.30 -22.83 -8.94
C ALA A 285 0.04 -21.36 -8.56
N LEU A 286 -0.93 -20.55 -8.13
CA LEU A 286 -0.69 -19.17 -7.70
C LEU A 286 0.00 -19.11 -6.33
N ALA A 287 1.19 -18.52 -6.26
CA ALA A 287 1.89 -18.23 -5.01
C ALA A 287 1.65 -16.78 -4.52
N GLY A 288 1.28 -15.89 -5.43
CA GLY A 288 0.85 -14.54 -5.10
C GLY A 288 1.01 -13.57 -6.26
N GLY A 289 1.16 -12.28 -5.97
CA GLY A 289 1.48 -11.27 -6.97
C GLY A 289 0.91 -9.90 -6.62
N THR A 290 0.98 -8.97 -7.58
CA THR A 290 0.38 -7.66 -7.41
C THR A 290 -0.53 -7.23 -8.56
N ARG A 291 -1.53 -6.42 -8.21
CA ARG A 291 -2.43 -5.77 -9.17
C ARG A 291 -2.17 -4.28 -9.35
N SER A 292 -1.22 -3.74 -8.60
CA SER A 292 -0.77 -2.35 -8.70
C SER A 292 0.59 -2.16 -8.02
N GLY A 293 1.26 -1.05 -8.32
CA GLY A 293 2.48 -0.66 -7.62
C GLY A 293 3.68 -1.55 -7.93
N GLY A 294 4.70 -1.49 -7.07
CA GLY A 294 5.89 -2.32 -7.21
C GLY A 294 5.86 -3.55 -6.32
N PHE A 295 6.39 -4.66 -6.83
CA PHE A 295 6.43 -5.96 -6.17
C PHE A 295 7.83 -6.56 -6.32
N ILE A 296 8.50 -6.76 -5.19
CA ILE A 296 9.82 -7.38 -5.10
C ILE A 296 9.63 -8.76 -4.46
N VAL A 297 9.97 -9.82 -5.18
CA VAL A 297 9.79 -11.20 -4.70
C VAL A 297 11.06 -12.02 -4.89
N HIS A 298 11.70 -12.45 -3.80
CA HIS A 298 12.98 -13.15 -3.95
C HIS A 298 13.33 -14.13 -2.83
N ASP A 299 14.26 -15.04 -3.13
CA ASP A 299 14.81 -15.97 -2.13
C ASP A 299 13.73 -16.81 -1.41
N ASN A 300 12.56 -17.03 -2.02
CA ASN A 300 11.50 -17.85 -1.44
C ASN A 300 11.64 -19.32 -1.86
N THR A 301 11.31 -20.23 -0.95
CA THR A 301 11.22 -21.67 -1.21
C THR A 301 9.76 -22.08 -1.37
N LEU A 302 9.40 -22.68 -2.50
CA LEU A 302 8.05 -23.10 -2.83
C LEU A 302 7.99 -24.63 -3.03
N ARG A 303 6.88 -25.26 -2.64
CA ARG A 303 6.65 -26.70 -2.87
C ARG A 303 5.17 -27.02 -3.03
N ASN A 304 4.88 -28.18 -3.63
CA ASN A 304 3.53 -28.74 -3.76
C ASN A 304 2.51 -27.80 -4.47
N TYR A 305 2.81 -27.36 -5.70
CA TYR A 305 1.90 -26.58 -6.56
C TYR A 305 1.58 -27.36 -7.85
N TRP A 306 0.34 -27.24 -8.37
CA TRP A 306 -0.22 -28.10 -9.43
C TRP A 306 0.51 -28.12 -10.77
N THR A 307 1.09 -27.00 -11.21
CA THR A 307 1.69 -26.87 -12.55
C THR A 307 2.96 -26.02 -12.53
N GLY A 308 3.65 -26.00 -11.39
CA GLY A 308 4.69 -25.02 -11.11
C GLY A 308 4.08 -23.75 -10.52
N ALA A 309 4.68 -23.26 -9.44
CA ALA A 309 4.27 -22.03 -8.79
C ALA A 309 4.56 -20.81 -9.67
N TYR A 310 3.76 -19.75 -9.55
CA TYR A 310 4.02 -18.45 -10.18
C TYR A 310 3.53 -17.29 -9.33
N PHE A 311 4.11 -16.11 -9.58
CA PHE A 311 3.62 -14.84 -9.06
C PHE A 311 3.04 -14.01 -10.22
N HIS A 312 1.80 -13.53 -10.09
CA HIS A 312 1.10 -12.89 -11.21
C HIS A 312 0.93 -11.38 -11.07
N LEU A 313 1.33 -10.65 -12.11
CA LEU A 313 1.09 -9.23 -12.25
C LEU A 313 -0.16 -9.00 -13.10
N ASN A 314 -1.21 -8.45 -12.50
CA ASN A 314 -2.46 -8.16 -13.22
C ASN A 314 -2.75 -6.67 -13.30
N ASN A 315 -3.50 -6.29 -14.32
CA ASN A 315 -4.24 -5.05 -14.33
C ASN A 315 -5.63 -5.34 -14.89
N TYR A 316 -6.64 -5.32 -14.02
CA TYR A 316 -8.01 -5.62 -14.42
C TYR A 316 -8.67 -4.46 -15.16
N ARG A 317 -8.14 -3.22 -15.01
CA ARG A 317 -8.63 -2.07 -15.78
C ARG A 317 -8.40 -2.22 -17.28
N SER A 318 -7.45 -3.06 -17.72
CA SER A 318 -7.19 -3.30 -19.14
C SER A 318 -8.38 -3.92 -19.91
N TYR A 319 -9.38 -4.46 -19.21
CA TYR A 319 -10.56 -5.08 -19.85
C TYR A 319 -11.87 -4.92 -19.06
N TYR A 320 -11.88 -4.18 -17.95
CA TYR A 320 -13.11 -3.90 -17.20
C TYR A 320 -13.12 -2.48 -16.63
N PRO A 321 -14.23 -1.73 -16.72
CA PRO A 321 -14.31 -0.36 -16.26
C PRO A 321 -14.68 -0.28 -14.77
N PHE A 322 -13.74 0.15 -13.93
CA PHE A 322 -13.97 0.27 -12.49
C PHE A 322 -14.17 1.72 -12.08
N ALA A 323 -15.35 2.09 -11.58
CA ALA A 323 -15.60 3.45 -11.08
C ALA A 323 -14.77 3.74 -9.82
N PRO A 324 -14.25 4.98 -9.65
CA PRO A 324 -14.33 6.12 -10.56
C PRO A 324 -13.23 6.16 -11.65
N TRP A 325 -12.32 5.18 -11.66
CA TRP A 325 -11.11 5.17 -12.48
C TRP A 325 -11.32 4.78 -13.95
N GLY A 326 -12.43 4.14 -14.28
CA GLY A 326 -12.75 3.61 -15.61
C GLY A 326 -11.80 2.49 -16.05
N GLY A 327 -11.90 2.12 -17.33
CA GLY A 327 -11.03 1.11 -17.96
C GLY A 327 -9.83 1.72 -18.66
N ALA A 328 -8.70 1.03 -18.68
CA ALA A 328 -7.51 1.41 -19.45
C ALA A 328 -7.70 0.98 -20.91
N ASP A 329 -8.52 1.74 -21.62
CA ASP A 329 -9.04 1.40 -22.95
C ASP A 329 -8.31 2.11 -24.10
N GLY A 330 -7.25 2.87 -23.82
CA GLY A 330 -6.53 3.68 -24.81
C GLY A 330 -7.12 5.09 -25.02
N THR A 331 -8.17 5.45 -24.30
CA THR A 331 -8.80 6.79 -24.31
C THR A 331 -8.98 7.38 -22.92
N ASN A 332 -8.92 6.54 -21.89
CA ASN A 332 -9.15 6.95 -20.53
C ASN A 332 -8.11 7.96 -20.05
N VAL A 333 -8.63 9.09 -19.58
CA VAL A 333 -7.88 10.26 -19.19
C VAL A 333 -7.06 10.08 -17.91
N TRP A 334 -7.25 8.98 -17.16
CA TRP A 334 -6.40 8.58 -16.04
C TRP A 334 -5.09 7.92 -16.50
N ASP A 335 -5.04 7.39 -17.71
CA ASP A 335 -3.94 6.57 -18.22
C ASP A 335 -3.03 7.35 -19.18
N VAL A 336 -1.82 6.85 -19.40
CA VAL A 336 -0.90 7.34 -20.44
C VAL A 336 -1.16 6.53 -21.71
N ASN A 337 -1.74 7.19 -22.71
CA ASN A 337 -2.18 6.58 -23.95
C ASN A 337 -1.47 7.20 -25.16
N GLU A 338 -1.27 6.40 -26.20
CA GLU A 338 -0.90 6.92 -27.51
C GLU A 338 -2.08 7.70 -28.11
N PRO A 339 -1.84 8.83 -28.79
CA PRO A 339 -2.92 9.76 -29.17
C PRO A 339 -3.86 9.21 -30.24
N ASN A 340 -3.37 8.33 -31.12
CA ASN A 340 -4.08 7.87 -32.31
C ASN A 340 -4.44 6.39 -32.21
N ALA A 341 -5.52 6.01 -32.89
CA ALA A 341 -5.80 4.61 -33.17
C ALA A 341 -4.72 4.06 -34.13
N PHE A 342 -4.25 2.85 -33.85
CA PHE A 342 -3.29 2.12 -34.70
C PHE A 342 -4.00 1.37 -35.83
N PHE A 343 -5.28 1.10 -35.65
CA PHE A 343 -6.14 0.51 -36.65
C PHE A 343 -7.59 0.93 -36.42
N THR A 344 -8.34 1.07 -37.50
CA THR A 344 -9.81 1.22 -37.50
C THR A 344 -10.40 0.31 -38.55
N GLY A 345 -11.54 -0.31 -38.27
CA GLY A 345 -12.22 -1.19 -39.23
C GLY A 345 -13.63 -1.54 -38.81
N THR A 346 -14.20 -2.55 -39.45
CA THR A 346 -15.54 -3.06 -39.14
C THR A 346 -15.53 -4.57 -38.93
N ALA A 347 -16.34 -5.06 -38.00
CA ALA A 347 -16.54 -6.48 -37.78
C ALA A 347 -17.16 -7.13 -39.03
N ALA A 348 -16.56 -8.23 -39.50
CA ALA A 348 -16.98 -8.96 -40.71
C ALA A 348 -18.22 -9.83 -40.50
N SER A 349 -18.48 -10.21 -39.26
CA SER A 349 -19.61 -11.05 -38.88
C SER A 349 -20.04 -10.73 -37.45
N ASN A 350 -21.24 -11.16 -37.07
CA ASN A 350 -21.62 -11.22 -35.67
C ASN A 350 -20.64 -12.13 -34.91
N SER A 351 -20.20 -11.69 -33.74
CA SER A 351 -19.44 -12.51 -32.80
C SER A 351 -19.91 -12.27 -31.38
N SER A 352 -20.05 -13.36 -30.64
CA SER A 352 -20.22 -13.36 -29.19
C SER A 352 -19.00 -14.01 -28.56
N GLY A 353 -18.51 -13.45 -27.45
CA GLY A 353 -17.33 -13.96 -26.74
C GLY A 353 -16.06 -13.18 -27.05
N THR A 354 -14.92 -13.87 -27.03
CA THR A 354 -13.57 -13.26 -26.95
C THR A 354 -12.86 -13.14 -28.31
N THR A 355 -13.61 -13.09 -29.41
CA THR A 355 -13.03 -12.95 -30.76
C THR A 355 -13.82 -12.02 -31.68
N VAL A 356 -13.12 -11.36 -32.60
CA VAL A 356 -13.72 -10.59 -33.69
C VAL A 356 -12.88 -10.70 -34.95
N THR A 357 -13.52 -10.98 -36.08
CA THR A 357 -12.88 -10.95 -37.40
C THR A 357 -13.17 -9.63 -38.08
N VAL A 358 -12.14 -9.00 -38.65
CA VAL A 358 -12.24 -7.69 -39.28
C VAL A 358 -12.42 -7.82 -40.80
N SER A 359 -13.29 -6.98 -41.36
CA SER A 359 -13.56 -6.90 -42.80
C SER A 359 -12.33 -6.47 -43.59
N GLY A 360 -12.21 -6.95 -44.84
CA GLY A 360 -11.21 -6.46 -45.79
C GLY A 360 -9.81 -7.07 -45.68
N SER A 361 -9.61 -8.11 -44.86
CA SER A 361 -8.36 -8.89 -44.75
C SER A 361 -7.11 -8.00 -44.60
N PRO A 362 -6.92 -7.34 -43.45
CA PRO A 362 -5.85 -6.36 -43.24
C PRO A 362 -4.42 -6.93 -43.25
N ASN A 363 -4.23 -8.24 -43.44
CA ASN A 363 -2.95 -8.93 -43.58
C ASN A 363 -1.97 -8.66 -42.42
N TRP A 364 -2.51 -8.68 -41.20
CA TRP A 364 -1.72 -8.48 -40.00
C TRP A 364 -0.67 -9.56 -39.78
N THR A 365 0.46 -9.16 -39.20
CA THR A 365 1.39 -10.12 -38.62
C THR A 365 0.76 -10.74 -37.37
N THR A 366 0.89 -12.07 -37.23
CA THR A 366 0.40 -12.80 -36.07
C THR A 366 0.91 -12.16 -34.77
N ASN A 367 0.00 -11.93 -33.82
CA ASN A 367 0.25 -11.38 -32.49
C ASN A 367 0.86 -9.97 -32.41
N GLN A 368 0.89 -9.20 -33.50
CA GLN A 368 1.40 -7.81 -33.45
C GLN A 368 0.59 -6.89 -32.52
N TRP A 369 -0.66 -7.22 -32.23
CA TRP A 369 -1.57 -6.41 -31.41
C TRP A 369 -1.68 -6.87 -29.95
N VAL A 370 -0.93 -7.88 -29.53
CA VAL A 370 -0.97 -8.36 -28.14
C VAL A 370 -0.64 -7.23 -27.15
N GLY A 371 -1.50 -7.05 -26.13
CA GLY A 371 -1.38 -6.00 -25.12
C GLY A 371 -1.95 -4.63 -25.52
N TYR A 372 -2.48 -4.49 -26.73
CA TYR A 372 -3.25 -3.32 -27.13
C TYR A 372 -4.69 -3.41 -26.61
N ALA A 373 -5.36 -2.27 -26.51
CA ALA A 373 -6.79 -2.20 -26.24
C ALA A 373 -7.57 -2.34 -27.56
N LEU A 374 -8.52 -3.27 -27.58
CA LEU A 374 -9.57 -3.32 -28.59
C LEU A 374 -10.75 -2.51 -28.10
N ARG A 375 -11.30 -1.64 -28.95
CA ARG A 375 -12.54 -0.91 -28.66
C ARG A 375 -13.56 -1.12 -29.75
N ARG A 376 -14.80 -1.30 -29.34
CA ARG A 376 -15.98 -1.25 -30.19
C ARG A 376 -16.57 0.15 -30.13
N THR A 377 -16.63 0.83 -31.27
CA THR A 377 -17.00 2.26 -31.37
C THR A 377 -18.43 2.49 -31.88
N SER A 378 -19.11 1.44 -32.35
CA SER A 378 -20.56 1.46 -32.60
C SER A 378 -21.24 0.29 -31.92
N ASN A 379 -22.55 0.40 -31.72
CA ASN A 379 -23.36 -0.67 -31.15
C ASN A 379 -24.60 -0.92 -32.00
N ILE A 380 -24.40 -1.38 -33.24
CA ILE A 380 -25.46 -1.53 -34.25
C ILE A 380 -26.62 -2.38 -33.74
N CYS A 381 -26.32 -3.42 -32.98
CA CYS A 381 -27.33 -4.34 -32.43
C CYS A 381 -27.78 -4.02 -31.02
N GLY A 382 -27.35 -2.90 -30.41
CA GLY A 382 -27.70 -2.58 -29.03
C GLY A 382 -27.30 -3.66 -28.03
N SER A 383 -26.16 -4.34 -28.24
CA SER A 383 -25.68 -5.30 -27.25
C SER A 383 -25.31 -4.53 -25.99
N ASN A 384 -26.00 -4.82 -24.88
CA ASN A 384 -25.73 -4.25 -23.57
C ASN A 384 -24.45 -4.86 -23.00
N SER A 385 -23.33 -4.73 -23.74
CA SER A 385 -22.05 -5.32 -23.41
C SER A 385 -20.92 -4.30 -23.29
N LEU A 386 -19.83 -4.73 -22.65
CA LEU A 386 -18.59 -3.98 -22.62
C LEU A 386 -18.16 -3.57 -24.03
N SER A 387 -17.54 -2.39 -24.12
CA SER A 387 -17.12 -1.78 -25.37
C SER A 387 -15.62 -1.85 -25.60
N PHE A 388 -14.86 -2.51 -24.71
CA PHE A 388 -13.42 -2.68 -24.87
C PHE A 388 -12.91 -3.95 -24.21
N GLY A 389 -11.68 -4.34 -24.54
CA GLY A 389 -10.96 -5.46 -23.95
C GLY A 389 -9.46 -5.42 -24.26
N GLU A 390 -8.67 -6.24 -23.58
CA GLU A 390 -7.24 -6.39 -23.84
C GLU A 390 -7.01 -7.48 -24.89
N ILE A 391 -6.26 -7.16 -25.95
CA ILE A 391 -5.94 -8.13 -27.01
C ILE A 391 -4.94 -9.16 -26.48
N ARG A 392 -5.31 -10.43 -26.58
CA ARG A 392 -4.51 -11.61 -26.18
C ARG A 392 -3.81 -12.29 -27.35
N GLY A 393 -4.27 -12.05 -28.57
CA GLY A 393 -3.67 -12.59 -29.79
C GLY A 393 -4.36 -12.04 -31.05
N ASN A 394 -3.71 -12.20 -32.19
CA ASN A 394 -4.34 -11.94 -33.48
C ASN A 394 -3.74 -12.82 -34.59
N THR A 395 -4.55 -13.18 -35.57
CA THR A 395 -4.11 -13.73 -36.87
C THR A 395 -3.95 -12.60 -37.89
N SER A 396 -4.02 -12.90 -39.19
CA SER A 396 -4.00 -11.89 -40.27
C SER A 396 -5.23 -10.99 -40.29
N ASN A 397 -6.36 -11.39 -39.69
CA ASN A 397 -7.60 -10.61 -39.68
C ASN A 397 -8.54 -10.88 -38.47
N THR A 398 -8.22 -11.82 -37.59
CA THR A 398 -9.02 -12.13 -36.40
C THR A 398 -8.27 -11.73 -35.15
N ILE A 399 -8.96 -11.07 -34.23
CA ILE A 399 -8.46 -10.67 -32.90
C ILE A 399 -9.05 -11.61 -31.87
N THR A 400 -8.23 -12.03 -30.91
CA THR A 400 -8.65 -12.69 -29.66
C THR A 400 -8.38 -11.74 -28.49
N TYR A 401 -9.33 -11.56 -27.58
CA TYR A 401 -9.26 -10.57 -26.50
C TYR A 401 -9.83 -11.10 -25.18
N THR A 402 -9.62 -10.37 -24.08
CA THR A 402 -10.31 -10.59 -22.80
C THR A 402 -11.16 -9.38 -22.48
N ASP A 403 -12.36 -9.62 -21.98
CA ASP A 403 -13.44 -8.64 -21.82
C ASP A 403 -14.36 -8.94 -20.63
N SER A 404 -13.91 -9.74 -19.65
CA SER A 404 -14.74 -10.06 -18.49
C SER A 404 -13.92 -10.13 -17.21
N PHE A 405 -14.54 -9.71 -16.11
CA PHE A 405 -14.01 -9.78 -14.77
C PHE A 405 -14.87 -10.75 -13.95
N ASN A 406 -14.25 -11.73 -13.30
CA ASN A 406 -14.93 -12.77 -12.49
C ASN A 406 -16.04 -13.55 -13.21
N GLY A 407 -15.96 -13.69 -14.54
CA GLY A 407 -16.99 -14.36 -15.34
C GLY A 407 -18.35 -13.64 -15.34
N ASN A 408 -18.43 -12.42 -14.81
CA ASN A 408 -19.67 -11.66 -14.78
C ASN A 408 -19.89 -10.97 -16.15
N PRO A 409 -21.03 -11.24 -16.83
CA PRO A 409 -21.41 -10.52 -18.03
C PRO A 409 -21.60 -9.02 -17.73
N PRO A 410 -21.47 -8.15 -18.75
CA PRO A 410 -21.59 -8.53 -20.16
C PRO A 410 -20.27 -8.47 -20.97
N THR A 411 -19.84 -9.64 -21.45
CA THR A 411 -18.75 -9.81 -22.43
C THR A 411 -18.99 -8.98 -23.68
N MET A 412 -17.97 -8.27 -24.17
CA MET A 412 -17.99 -7.52 -25.42
C MET A 412 -18.46 -8.43 -26.57
N ALA A 413 -19.33 -7.88 -27.41
CA ALA A 413 -19.91 -8.58 -28.56
C ALA A 413 -19.88 -7.64 -29.77
N PHE A 414 -19.76 -8.21 -30.95
CA PHE A 414 -19.78 -7.45 -32.21
C PHE A 414 -20.93 -7.91 -33.09
N CYS A 415 -21.56 -6.97 -33.77
CA CYS A 415 -22.40 -7.25 -34.91
C CYS A 415 -21.67 -6.96 -36.22
N THR A 416 -22.06 -7.65 -37.29
CA THR A 416 -21.58 -7.35 -38.63
C THR A 416 -21.71 -5.87 -38.92
N GLY A 417 -20.61 -5.24 -39.35
CA GLY A 417 -20.56 -3.81 -39.63
C GLY A 417 -20.23 -2.93 -38.42
N ASP A 418 -20.17 -3.47 -37.19
CA ASP A 418 -19.77 -2.67 -36.03
C ASP A 418 -18.36 -2.11 -36.25
N THR A 419 -18.21 -0.81 -36.08
CA THR A 419 -16.93 -0.12 -36.11
C THR A 419 -16.11 -0.47 -34.87
N LEU A 420 -14.81 -0.62 -35.09
CA LEU A 420 -13.85 -0.91 -34.05
C LEU A 420 -12.53 -0.16 -34.28
N GLU A 421 -11.78 0.02 -33.21
CA GLU A 421 -10.44 0.56 -33.24
C GLU A 421 -9.48 -0.21 -32.33
N ILE A 422 -8.20 -0.21 -32.68
CA ILE A 422 -7.11 -0.71 -31.85
C ILE A 422 -6.32 0.48 -31.31
N ARG A 423 -6.15 0.56 -29.99
CA ARG A 423 -5.42 1.64 -29.30
C ARG A 423 -4.34 1.08 -28.39
N LYS A 424 -3.39 1.93 -28.02
CA LYS A 424 -2.28 1.56 -27.15
C LYS A 424 -2.32 2.36 -25.85
N VAL A 425 -2.31 1.62 -24.75
CA VAL A 425 -2.05 2.15 -23.41
C VAL A 425 -0.58 1.90 -23.11
N ASP A 426 0.19 2.96 -22.88
CA ASP A 426 1.59 2.81 -22.47
C ASP A 426 1.68 2.43 -21.00
N HIS A 427 0.92 3.15 -20.17
CA HIS A 427 0.84 2.93 -18.73
C HIS A 427 -0.58 3.25 -18.25
N ALA A 428 -1.28 2.23 -17.76
CA ALA A 428 -2.44 2.46 -16.92
C ALA A 428 -2.00 3.05 -15.58
N ILE A 429 -2.81 3.94 -15.01
CA ILE A 429 -2.56 4.47 -13.66
C ILE A 429 -2.38 3.32 -12.68
N ASP A 430 -1.34 3.43 -11.86
CA ASP A 430 -1.01 2.54 -10.75
C ASP A 430 -0.70 1.07 -11.13
N GLN A 431 -0.69 0.69 -12.41
CA GLN A 431 -0.47 -0.71 -12.80
C GLN A 431 0.84 -1.27 -12.23
N PRO A 432 1.01 -2.60 -12.16
CA PRO A 432 2.27 -3.20 -11.76
C PRO A 432 3.46 -2.61 -12.54
N GLY A 433 4.50 -2.24 -11.80
CA GLY A 433 5.70 -1.58 -12.35
C GLY A 433 5.62 -0.05 -12.40
N ARG A 434 4.59 0.55 -11.79
CA ARG A 434 4.40 2.01 -11.70
C ARG A 434 4.44 2.49 -10.25
N ALA A 435 4.91 3.71 -10.08
CA ALA A 435 5.16 4.29 -8.78
C ALA A 435 5.11 5.81 -8.83
N LEU A 436 5.09 6.41 -7.65
CA LEU A 436 5.02 7.86 -7.47
C LEU A 436 3.78 8.44 -8.17
N GLY A 437 3.82 9.73 -8.42
CA GLY A 437 2.76 10.48 -9.08
C GLY A 437 2.32 11.66 -8.23
N SER A 438 1.74 12.64 -8.89
CA SER A 438 1.11 13.78 -8.28
C SER A 438 -0.01 13.34 -7.34
N LEU A 439 -0.13 14.04 -6.21
CA LEU A 439 -1.15 13.75 -5.20
C LEU A 439 -2.55 13.90 -5.82
N ILE A 440 -3.35 12.84 -5.72
CA ILE A 440 -4.78 12.87 -6.05
C ILE A 440 -5.55 13.10 -4.76
N THR A 441 -6.61 13.90 -4.81
CA THR A 441 -7.41 14.24 -3.63
C THR A 441 -8.90 14.16 -3.94
N GLY A 442 -9.71 14.05 -2.88
CA GLY A 442 -11.17 14.11 -2.92
C GLY A 442 -11.84 12.76 -3.13
N ASP A 443 -13.05 12.65 -2.60
CA ASP A 443 -13.89 11.44 -2.69
C ASP A 443 -14.29 11.19 -4.15
N THR A 444 -14.57 12.27 -4.89
CA THR A 444 -14.53 12.30 -6.35
C THR A 444 -13.11 12.71 -6.75
N PRO A 445 -12.28 11.80 -7.28
CA PRO A 445 -10.87 12.09 -7.51
C PRO A 445 -10.71 13.17 -8.58
N ILE A 446 -9.90 14.19 -8.26
CA ILE A 446 -9.55 15.28 -9.19
C ILE A 446 -8.14 15.03 -9.74
N ARG A 447 -7.97 15.16 -11.06
CA ARG A 447 -6.65 15.05 -11.71
C ARG A 447 -5.82 16.31 -11.44
N PRO A 448 -4.67 16.23 -10.76
CA PRO A 448 -3.75 17.36 -10.59
C PRO A 448 -3.17 17.86 -11.93
N PRO A 449 -2.67 19.12 -12.00
CA PRO A 449 -1.92 19.62 -13.15
C PRO A 449 -0.68 18.77 -13.45
N GLY A 450 -0.35 18.55 -14.72
CA GLY A 450 0.78 17.67 -15.10
C GLY A 450 0.48 16.17 -14.93
N TRP A 451 -0.82 15.84 -14.91
CA TRP A 451 -1.43 14.54 -14.68
C TRP A 451 -0.72 13.29 -15.25
N ASN A 452 -0.75 12.22 -14.44
CA ASN A 452 -0.04 10.93 -14.55
C ASN A 452 1.45 11.07 -14.90
N ASP A 453 2.14 11.78 -14.02
CA ASP A 453 3.59 11.89 -13.90
C ASP A 453 4.21 10.72 -13.10
N GLN A 454 3.50 9.58 -13.01
CA GLN A 454 4.06 8.37 -12.41
C GLN A 454 5.36 7.98 -13.14
N VAL A 455 6.26 7.34 -12.41
CA VAL A 455 7.51 6.82 -12.97
C VAL A 455 7.44 5.31 -13.11
N THR A 456 8.29 4.78 -13.99
CA THR A 456 8.51 3.33 -14.05
C THR A 456 9.37 2.93 -12.84
N GLU A 457 8.81 2.10 -11.98
CA GLU A 457 9.50 1.44 -10.87
C GLU A 457 9.19 -0.05 -11.00
N PRO A 458 10.05 -0.82 -11.69
CA PRO A 458 9.70 -2.17 -12.09
C PRO A 458 9.47 -3.12 -10.90
N CYS A 459 8.67 -4.15 -11.12
CA CYS A 459 8.65 -5.32 -10.26
C CYS A 459 9.88 -6.20 -10.53
N TYR A 460 10.37 -6.92 -9.52
CA TYR A 460 11.56 -7.75 -9.63
C TYR A 460 11.34 -9.13 -9.01
N SER A 461 11.82 -10.18 -9.68
CA SER A 461 11.98 -11.50 -9.09
C SER A 461 13.38 -12.08 -9.28
N TRP A 462 13.88 -12.78 -8.26
CA TRP A 462 15.11 -13.59 -8.35
C TRP A 462 15.14 -14.64 -7.24
N ASN A 463 15.91 -15.72 -7.43
CA ASN A 463 16.15 -16.75 -6.41
C ASN A 463 14.88 -17.38 -5.75
N ASN A 464 13.73 -17.35 -6.41
CA ASN A 464 12.58 -18.12 -5.92
C ASN A 464 12.62 -19.51 -6.56
N PHE A 465 12.47 -20.56 -5.75
CA PHE A 465 12.64 -21.92 -6.24
C PHE A 465 11.50 -22.84 -5.84
N GLN A 466 11.01 -23.64 -6.79
CA GLN A 466 10.26 -24.86 -6.53
C GLN A 466 11.11 -26.08 -6.88
N GLY A 467 11.70 -26.71 -5.87
CA GLY A 467 12.78 -27.67 -6.10
C GLY A 467 13.96 -26.99 -6.79
N ALA A 468 14.32 -27.45 -7.99
CA ALA A 468 15.37 -26.83 -8.80
C ALA A 468 14.85 -25.79 -9.82
N ALA A 469 13.53 -25.66 -9.98
CA ALA A 469 12.94 -24.77 -10.97
C ALA A 469 12.81 -23.33 -10.43
N HIS A 470 13.18 -22.34 -11.24
CA HIS A 470 12.95 -20.94 -10.94
C HIS A 470 11.46 -20.61 -10.99
N VAL A 471 10.99 -19.84 -10.01
CA VAL A 471 9.63 -19.31 -9.93
C VAL A 471 9.67 -17.81 -10.18
N ASN A 472 9.07 -17.38 -11.29
CA ASN A 472 9.20 -16.02 -11.79
C ASN A 472 7.86 -15.28 -11.87
N LEU A 473 7.92 -13.99 -12.17
CA LEU A 473 6.73 -13.19 -12.46
C LEU A 473 6.17 -13.57 -13.82
N THR A 474 4.85 -13.78 -13.86
CA THR A 474 4.03 -13.80 -15.06
C THR A 474 3.15 -12.55 -15.06
N ALA A 475 2.67 -12.10 -16.22
CA ALA A 475 1.96 -10.83 -16.29
C ALA A 475 0.91 -10.77 -17.40
N HIS A 476 -0.09 -9.89 -17.25
CA HIS A 476 -0.90 -9.44 -18.39
C HIS A 476 0.00 -8.78 -19.45
N PRO A 477 -0.30 -8.89 -20.75
CA PRO A 477 0.55 -8.36 -21.82
C PRO A 477 0.78 -6.84 -21.79
N SER A 478 -0.17 -6.05 -21.27
CA SER A 478 0.04 -4.61 -21.02
C SER A 478 1.12 -4.32 -19.95
N ILE A 479 1.50 -5.33 -19.15
CA ILE A 479 2.60 -5.29 -18.21
C ILE A 479 3.81 -5.97 -18.88
N ARG A 480 4.84 -5.18 -19.24
CA ARG A 480 5.87 -5.57 -20.21
C ARG A 480 7.17 -5.98 -19.53
N LEU A 481 7.70 -7.15 -19.88
CA LEU A 481 9.02 -7.62 -19.45
C LEU A 481 10.11 -6.66 -19.94
N GLY A 482 11.09 -6.35 -19.10
CA GLY A 482 12.16 -5.41 -19.42
C GLY A 482 11.79 -3.93 -19.30
N ILE A 483 10.53 -3.63 -18.96
CA ILE A 483 10.05 -2.27 -18.70
C ILE A 483 9.37 -2.20 -17.34
N HIS A 484 8.29 -2.96 -17.15
CA HIS A 484 7.47 -2.94 -15.93
C HIS A 484 7.89 -4.02 -14.94
N TYR A 485 8.56 -5.07 -15.40
CA TYR A 485 9.11 -6.09 -14.51
C TYR A 485 10.34 -6.78 -15.11
N PHE A 486 11.12 -7.39 -14.24
CA PHE A 486 12.31 -8.17 -14.56
C PHE A 486 12.31 -9.49 -13.78
N ASN A 487 12.60 -10.58 -14.48
CA ASN A 487 12.77 -11.91 -13.93
C ASN A 487 14.26 -12.24 -13.78
N ASP A 488 14.58 -13.13 -12.83
CA ASP A 488 15.95 -13.54 -12.49
C ASP A 488 16.94 -12.37 -12.35
N THR A 489 16.45 -11.25 -11.82
CA THR A 489 17.20 -9.99 -11.75
C THR A 489 16.97 -9.33 -10.39
N PRO A 490 18.03 -9.21 -9.55
CA PRO A 490 17.97 -8.39 -8.35
C PRO A 490 17.69 -6.93 -8.67
N MET A 491 16.84 -6.28 -7.88
CA MET A 491 16.59 -4.85 -8.01
C MET A 491 17.90 -4.06 -7.80
N PRO A 492 18.32 -3.17 -8.72
CA PRO A 492 19.54 -2.39 -8.55
C PRO A 492 19.52 -1.52 -7.29
N GLY A 493 20.55 -1.64 -6.46
CA GLY A 493 20.71 -0.85 -5.23
C GLY A 493 19.77 -1.24 -4.08
N TYR A 494 18.95 -2.27 -4.25
CA TYR A 494 18.10 -2.79 -3.19
C TYR A 494 18.91 -3.58 -2.17
N THR A 495 18.58 -3.40 -0.89
CA THR A 495 19.08 -4.21 0.23
C THR A 495 17.90 -4.47 1.14
N PRO A 496 17.59 -5.74 1.46
CA PRO A 496 16.54 -6.05 2.43
C PRO A 496 16.74 -5.31 3.74
N TYR A 497 15.64 -4.88 4.38
CA TYR A 497 15.73 -4.24 5.69
C TYR A 497 16.33 -5.20 6.72
N VAL A 498 16.93 -4.66 7.79
CA VAL A 498 17.57 -5.47 8.84
C VAL A 498 16.61 -6.54 9.38
N TYR A 499 17.12 -7.76 9.54
CA TYR A 499 16.40 -8.90 10.09
C TYR A 499 17.17 -9.50 11.28
N PRO A 500 16.49 -9.88 12.38
CA PRO A 500 15.06 -9.64 12.65
C PRO A 500 14.76 -8.14 12.77
N HIS A 501 13.47 -7.78 12.66
CA HIS A 501 13.05 -6.39 12.78
C HIS A 501 13.50 -5.82 14.13
N PRO A 502 13.95 -4.55 14.24
CA PRO A 502 14.48 -4.01 15.49
C PRO A 502 13.53 -4.04 16.69
N LEU A 503 12.21 -4.10 16.44
CA LEU A 503 11.19 -4.26 17.48
C LEU A 503 11.15 -5.68 18.08
N VAL A 504 11.74 -6.68 17.42
CA VAL A 504 11.83 -8.06 17.91
C VAL A 504 12.91 -8.19 18.97
N THR A 505 14.09 -7.62 18.73
CA THR A 505 15.29 -7.75 19.57
C THR A 505 15.35 -6.80 20.77
N GLY A 506 14.29 -6.01 21.01
CA GLY A 506 14.23 -5.07 22.13
C GLY A 506 15.13 -3.83 21.96
N GLY A 507 15.49 -3.49 20.71
CA GLY A 507 16.27 -2.29 20.42
C GLY A 507 15.53 -1.04 20.89
N ALA A 508 16.07 -0.35 21.89
CA ALA A 508 15.60 0.97 22.30
C ALA A 508 15.55 1.88 21.07
N LEU A 509 14.43 2.59 20.91
CA LEU A 509 14.18 3.60 19.90
C LEU A 509 15.42 4.49 19.74
N LEU A 510 16.19 4.31 18.66
CA LEU A 510 16.94 5.44 18.12
C LEU A 510 15.87 6.39 17.60
N LEU A 511 15.63 7.48 18.34
CA LEU A 511 14.86 8.63 17.86
C LEU A 511 15.34 8.94 16.43
N LEU A 512 14.54 8.59 15.43
CA LEU A 512 14.84 8.99 14.06
C LEU A 512 14.84 10.52 14.04
N PRO A 513 15.89 11.18 13.52
CA PRO A 513 15.81 12.61 13.28
C PRO A 513 14.62 12.86 12.35
N SER A 514 13.78 13.83 12.71
CA SER A 514 12.74 14.36 11.82
C SER A 514 13.30 14.53 10.41
N PRO A 515 12.53 14.23 9.34
CA PRO A 515 12.97 14.53 7.99
C PRO A 515 13.31 16.01 7.92
N ALA A 516 14.60 16.32 7.81
CA ALA A 516 15.02 17.69 7.59
C ALA A 516 14.43 18.12 6.25
N ALA A 517 13.66 19.21 6.27
CA ALA A 517 13.28 19.92 5.07
C ALA A 517 14.55 20.27 4.27
N THR A 518 14.64 19.71 3.07
CA THR A 518 15.26 20.30 1.88
C THR A 518 16.75 20.63 1.94
N ARG A 519 17.57 19.86 1.20
CA ARG A 519 18.58 20.46 0.32
C ARG A 519 18.11 20.29 -1.13
N THR A 520 17.72 21.41 -1.72
CA THR A 520 17.58 21.58 -3.16
C THR A 520 18.90 21.20 -3.82
N SER A 521 18.96 20.03 -4.47
CA SER A 521 20.04 19.77 -5.42
C SER A 521 19.82 20.69 -6.60
N GLN A 522 20.71 21.66 -6.78
CA GLN A 522 20.76 22.45 -8.00
C GLN A 522 20.84 21.52 -9.21
N ARG A 523 19.81 21.55 -10.06
CA ARG A 523 19.88 21.02 -11.42
C ARG A 523 20.98 21.80 -12.15
N LYS A 524 22.16 21.21 -12.31
CA LYS A 524 23.11 21.64 -13.33
C LYS A 524 22.49 21.33 -14.69
N HIS A 525 22.02 22.38 -15.37
CA HIS A 525 21.63 22.32 -16.78
C HIS A 525 22.82 21.86 -17.61
N TRP A 526 22.67 20.71 -18.28
CA TRP A 526 23.56 20.32 -19.36
C TRP A 526 23.23 21.19 -20.57
N GLY A 527 24.18 22.04 -20.97
CA GLY A 527 24.01 23.02 -22.03
C GLY A 527 23.72 22.38 -23.38
N LYS A 528 22.66 22.86 -24.04
CA LYS A 528 22.43 22.68 -25.47
C LYS A 528 23.38 23.59 -26.25
N LYS A 529 23.98 23.03 -27.30
CA LYS A 529 24.81 23.72 -28.30
C LYS A 529 24.11 24.96 -28.84
N GLN A 530 24.89 26.03 -28.95
CA GLN A 530 24.54 27.30 -29.59
C GLN A 530 24.26 27.09 -31.09
N GLU A 531 23.06 27.46 -31.54
CA GLU A 531 22.86 27.96 -32.90
C GLU A 531 22.71 29.48 -32.82
N LYS A 532 23.58 30.17 -33.58
CA LYS A 532 23.58 31.62 -33.74
C LYS A 532 22.48 32.02 -34.71
N THR A 533 21.56 32.89 -34.28
CA THR A 533 20.87 33.77 -35.23
C THR A 533 20.68 35.15 -34.62
N LYS A 534 21.08 36.16 -35.40
CA LYS A 534 21.17 37.58 -35.08
C LYS A 534 19.81 38.19 -34.73
N GLU A 535 19.77 38.97 -33.67
CA GLU A 535 18.66 39.85 -33.33
C GLU A 535 18.83 41.20 -34.06
N LEU A 536 17.81 41.62 -34.80
CA LEU A 536 17.66 42.95 -35.39
C LEU A 536 16.61 43.69 -34.56
N GLU A 537 17.03 44.74 -33.88
CA GLU A 537 16.19 45.64 -33.08
C GLU A 537 15.06 46.28 -33.92
N ARG A 538 13.83 46.30 -33.39
CA ARG A 538 12.87 47.40 -33.63
C ARG A 538 12.02 47.70 -32.38
N LYS A 539 12.05 48.99 -32.02
CA LYS A 539 11.40 49.70 -30.90
C LYS A 539 9.86 49.67 -30.89
N PRO A 540 9.22 49.98 -29.75
CA PRO A 540 7.79 49.78 -29.51
C PRO A 540 6.92 50.96 -29.95
N GLY A 541 5.68 50.66 -30.35
CA GLY A 541 4.71 51.65 -30.83
C GLY A 541 3.30 51.44 -30.26
N LYS A 542 2.96 52.27 -29.27
CA LYS A 542 1.69 52.96 -28.96
C LYS A 542 0.36 52.19 -28.77
N LYS A 543 -0.28 52.60 -27.67
CA LYS A 543 -1.64 52.36 -27.16
C LYS A 543 -2.77 52.71 -28.15
N ALA A 544 -3.87 51.97 -28.04
CA ALA A 544 -5.24 52.44 -28.31
C ALA A 544 -6.20 51.95 -27.19
N LYS A 545 -7.25 52.73 -26.93
CA LYS A 545 -8.16 52.73 -25.75
C LYS A 545 -9.51 52.03 -26.03
N GLN A 546 -10.12 51.53 -24.94
CA GLN A 546 -11.58 51.43 -24.61
C GLN A 546 -12.44 50.45 -25.44
N ASN A 547 -13.47 49.74 -24.93
CA ASN A 547 -14.33 49.87 -23.74
C ASN A 547 -15.07 48.52 -23.43
N PRO A 548 -15.90 48.43 -22.35
CA PRO A 548 -16.31 47.19 -21.65
C PRO A 548 -17.75 46.70 -21.94
N ALA A 549 -18.02 45.43 -21.65
CA ALA A 549 -19.32 44.78 -21.38
C ALA A 549 -19.00 43.32 -20.94
N ASN A 550 -19.62 42.64 -19.98
CA ASN A 550 -20.81 42.86 -19.16
C ASN A 550 -20.66 42.02 -17.88
N GLU A 551 -21.13 42.56 -16.76
CA GLU A 551 -21.36 41.86 -15.49
C GLU A 551 -22.80 41.30 -15.46
N MET A 552 -23.02 40.33 -14.56
CA MET A 552 -24.29 39.77 -14.06
C MET A 552 -24.99 38.66 -14.88
N ALA A 553 -25.06 37.47 -14.30
CA ALA A 553 -26.29 36.98 -13.64
C ALA A 553 -26.02 35.69 -12.84
N GLU A 554 -26.10 35.80 -11.52
CA GLU A 554 -26.44 34.70 -10.62
C GLU A 554 -27.92 34.32 -10.78
N SER A 555 -28.20 33.05 -10.42
CA SER A 555 -29.42 32.54 -9.79
C SER A 555 -30.32 31.60 -10.60
N GLN A 556 -30.62 30.48 -9.90
CA GLN A 556 -31.73 29.53 -10.02
C GLN A 556 -31.70 28.48 -11.14
N GLU A 557 -31.54 27.21 -10.74
CA GLU A 557 -32.69 26.29 -10.63
C GLU A 557 -32.35 25.04 -9.79
N LYS A 558 -33.11 24.87 -8.71
CA LYS A 558 -33.47 23.57 -8.13
C LYS A 558 -34.76 23.14 -8.85
N LEU A 559 -34.85 21.89 -9.32
CA LEU A 559 -36.00 20.98 -9.16
C LEU A 559 -35.86 19.72 -10.03
N GLY A 560 -35.96 18.55 -9.37
CA GLY A 560 -36.69 17.36 -9.83
C GLY A 560 -36.23 16.58 -11.05
N ASN A 561 -35.48 15.49 -10.84
CA ASN A 561 -36.01 14.10 -10.86
C ASN A 561 -34.91 13.10 -10.51
#